data_AF-A0AA91PV91-F1
#
_entry.id   AF-A0AA91PV91-F1
#
_cell.length_a   1.000
_cell.length_b   1.000
_cell.length_c   1.000
_cell.angle_alpha   90.00
_cell.angle_beta   90.00
_cell.angle_gamma   90.00
#
_symmetry.space_group_name_H-M   'P 1'
#
loop_
_entity.id
_entity.type
_entity.pdbx_description
1 polymer ?
#
loop_
_entity_poly.entity_id
_entity_poly.type
_entity_poly.pdbx_seq_one_letter_code
_entity_poly.pdbx_strand_id
1 'polypeptide(L)'
;MDKLPPGAYNRLLNLLYKKTVPEVSPKVPLVKRVLYDLDQNEKTHKSALDDLMEHSWRQKPMETAIDDVKKKLSNSVLSNILLFSCKNSLVGRRDFHNVFPVNRERFYFLDQQLRKGLDFHVVKGRNPASLIFSGQYYLLFANINQACVYYMETQGKLINGFDLQFDFVLPTENHLKRMASPLIQSSDTSNKSEISIRPDTVGITPISDIFKTSPSKSRILKELETLDPDRSRYIKENPDPMYDLMARFIDVPHRYKQVLVKNYPFGLSKPALSNLLWDYQFASPENPQDSITHIHSDPLTQTTSTLLNFKDETNAKRFVRNHHGRRWEKMLDRNDKPLYEPIICEILD
;
A
#
# COMPACT_ATOMS: atom_id res chain seq x y z
N MET A 1 31.23 -25.77 64.07
CA MET A 1 30.63 -24.82 63.12
C MET A 1 30.47 -23.51 63.86
N ASP A 2 31.47 -22.65 63.77
CA ASP A 2 31.51 -21.38 64.51
C ASP A 2 30.47 -20.42 63.94
N LYS A 3 29.57 -19.95 64.82
CA LYS A 3 28.55 -18.95 64.47
C LYS A 3 29.27 -17.64 64.17
N LEU A 4 29.15 -17.17 62.93
CA LEU A 4 29.65 -15.86 62.50
C LEU A 4 29.11 -14.77 63.44
N PRO A 5 29.95 -13.79 63.84
CA PRO A 5 29.56 -12.80 64.82
C PRO A 5 28.37 -11.95 64.33
N PRO A 6 27.44 -11.58 65.22
CA PRO A 6 26.27 -10.78 64.87
C PRO A 6 26.76 -9.41 64.38
N GLY A 7 26.72 -9.20 63.07
CA GLY A 7 27.23 -8.00 62.40
C GLY A 7 28.24 -8.25 61.27
N ALA A 8 28.76 -9.48 61.13
CA ALA A 8 29.59 -9.87 59.99
C ALA A 8 28.83 -9.69 58.66
N TYR A 9 27.55 -10.05 58.65
CA TYR A 9 26.64 -9.84 57.52
C TYR A 9 26.51 -8.36 57.13
N ASN A 10 26.29 -7.47 58.10
CA ASN A 10 26.15 -6.03 57.85
C ASN A 10 27.47 -5.42 57.35
N ARG A 11 28.62 -5.88 57.84
CA ARG A 11 29.94 -5.46 57.33
C ARG A 11 30.16 -5.90 55.89
N LEU A 12 29.78 -7.13 55.56
CA LEU A 12 29.96 -7.68 54.22
C LEU A 12 29.02 -7.00 53.21
N LEU A 13 27.79 -6.72 53.60
CA LEU A 13 26.85 -5.87 52.84
C LEU A 13 27.38 -4.46 52.60
N ASN A 14 27.93 -3.82 53.63
CA ASN A 14 28.48 -2.48 53.50
C ASN A 14 29.74 -2.44 52.60
N LEU A 15 30.56 -3.50 52.62
CA LEU A 15 31.71 -3.64 51.74
C LEU A 15 31.29 -3.91 50.29
N LEU A 16 30.30 -4.77 50.08
CA LEU A 16 29.70 -5.00 48.77
C LEU A 16 29.10 -3.70 48.22
N TYR A 17 28.30 -3.00 49.02
CA TYR A 17 27.68 -1.74 48.62
C TYR A 17 28.72 -0.67 48.28
N LYS A 18 29.75 -0.48 49.11
CA LYS A 18 30.84 0.48 48.80
C LYS A 18 31.60 0.15 47.53
N LYS A 19 31.73 -1.13 47.18
CA LYS A 19 32.44 -1.57 45.97
C LYS A 19 31.57 -1.47 44.72
N THR A 20 30.28 -1.76 44.82
CA THR A 20 29.36 -1.78 43.67
C THR A 20 28.75 -0.42 43.35
N VAL A 21 28.56 0.47 44.34
CA VAL A 21 28.02 1.83 44.14
C VAL A 21 28.80 2.66 43.10
N PRO A 22 30.14 2.74 43.10
CA PRO A 22 30.87 3.50 42.08
C PRO A 22 30.74 2.91 40.67
N GLU A 23 30.54 1.60 40.53
CA GLU A 23 30.33 0.93 39.23
C GLU A 23 28.88 1.07 38.72
N VAL A 24 27.91 1.11 39.63
CA VAL A 24 26.48 1.13 39.32
C VAL A 24 25.96 2.56 39.19
N SER A 25 26.45 3.49 40.02
CA SER A 25 26.10 4.93 40.02
C SER A 25 26.05 5.58 38.63
N PRO A 26 27.04 5.41 37.72
CA PRO A 26 26.98 6.01 36.39
C PRO A 26 26.00 5.28 35.44
N LYS A 27 25.62 4.04 35.73
CA LYS A 27 24.69 3.24 34.92
C LYS A 27 23.23 3.45 35.30
N VAL A 28 22.94 3.82 36.56
CA VAL A 28 21.56 4.07 37.04
C VAL A 28 20.84 5.18 36.26
N PRO A 29 21.44 6.36 35.98
CA PRO A 29 20.77 7.40 35.20
C PRO A 29 20.50 6.97 33.75
N LEU A 30 21.39 6.16 33.18
CA LEU A 30 21.29 5.64 31.82
C LEU A 30 20.13 4.65 31.68
N VAL A 31 20.02 3.73 32.65
CA VAL A 31 18.88 2.80 32.76
C VAL A 31 17.60 3.54 33.09
N LYS A 32 17.64 4.54 33.98
CA LYS A 32 16.49 5.39 34.30
C LYS A 32 16.00 6.17 33.08
N ARG A 33 16.91 6.71 32.27
CA ARG A 33 16.56 7.39 31.02
C ARG A 33 15.89 6.44 30.02
N VAL A 34 16.44 5.24 29.86
CA VAL A 34 15.86 4.18 29.02
C VAL A 34 14.49 3.72 29.53
N LEU A 35 14.26 3.67 30.84
CA LEU A 35 12.99 3.23 31.42
C LEU A 35 11.90 4.31 31.43
N TYR A 36 12.26 5.58 31.57
CA TYR A 36 11.29 6.67 31.74
C TYR A 36 11.09 7.55 30.49
N ASP A 37 12.09 7.69 29.61
CA ASP A 37 11.98 8.52 28.40
C ASP A 37 11.46 7.73 27.17
N LEU A 38 11.51 6.39 27.19
CA LEU A 38 11.10 5.59 26.03
C LEU A 38 9.61 5.22 25.97
N ASP A 39 8.79 5.51 26.98
CA ASP A 39 7.37 5.15 26.90
C ASP A 39 6.40 6.13 27.58
N GLN A 40 5.78 6.97 26.75
CA GLN A 40 4.39 7.38 26.95
C GLN A 40 3.40 6.67 26.00
N ASN A 41 3.84 5.78 25.10
CA ASN A 41 2.92 5.20 24.10
C ASN A 41 2.95 3.68 23.86
N GLU A 42 3.86 2.87 24.41
CA GLU A 42 3.77 1.41 24.26
C GLU A 42 3.80 0.67 25.60
N LYS A 43 2.64 0.16 26.02
CA LYS A 43 2.59 -0.82 27.12
C LYS A 43 3.18 -2.15 26.65
N THR A 44 4.44 -2.41 26.95
CA THR A 44 4.99 -3.77 26.94
C THR A 44 5.70 -4.08 28.27
N HIS A 45 5.04 -4.87 29.11
CA HIS A 45 5.61 -5.45 30.34
C HIS A 45 6.55 -6.62 30.02
N LYS A 46 7.68 -6.38 29.33
CA LYS A 46 8.78 -7.36 29.22
C LYS A 46 10.12 -6.64 29.27
N SER A 47 11.10 -7.26 29.95
CA SER A 47 12.46 -6.73 30.08
C SER A 47 13.11 -6.60 28.71
N ALA A 48 13.72 -5.45 28.41
CA ALA A 48 14.47 -5.23 27.17
C ALA A 48 15.59 -6.26 26.95
N LEU A 49 16.04 -6.94 28.02
CA LEU A 49 17.03 -8.02 27.97
C LEU A 49 16.43 -9.34 27.47
N ASP A 50 15.16 -9.64 27.80
CA ASP A 50 14.46 -10.83 27.31
C ASP A 50 14.15 -10.68 25.80
N ASP A 51 13.76 -9.48 25.37
CA ASP A 51 13.56 -9.17 23.94
C ASP A 51 14.86 -9.22 23.11
N LEU A 52 16.02 -8.95 23.73
CA LEU A 52 17.34 -9.07 23.11
C LEU A 52 17.87 -10.51 23.09
N MET A 53 17.56 -11.32 24.11
CA MET A 53 18.09 -12.68 24.22
C MET A 53 17.33 -13.71 23.38
N GLU A 54 16.03 -13.54 23.14
CA GLU A 54 15.23 -14.60 22.49
C GLU A 54 15.25 -14.57 20.95
N HIS A 55 15.56 -13.43 20.29
CA HIS A 55 15.22 -13.28 18.86
C HIS A 55 16.28 -12.71 17.91
N SER A 56 17.30 -11.97 18.36
CA SER A 56 18.31 -11.42 17.44
C SER A 56 19.22 -12.48 16.80
N TRP A 57 19.38 -13.66 17.42
CA TRP A 57 20.30 -14.70 16.93
C TRP A 57 19.71 -15.61 15.85
N ARG A 58 18.38 -15.60 15.65
CA ARG A 58 17.71 -16.42 14.61
C ARG A 58 17.48 -15.66 13.30
N GLN A 59 17.70 -14.35 13.31
CA GLN A 59 17.45 -13.50 12.15
C GLN A 59 18.65 -13.49 11.22
N LYS A 60 18.40 -13.75 9.95
CA LYS A 60 19.41 -13.64 8.90
C LYS A 60 19.50 -12.18 8.41
N PRO A 61 20.66 -11.72 7.93
CA PRO A 61 20.76 -10.40 7.32
C PRO A 61 19.92 -10.34 6.04
N MET A 62 19.33 -9.18 5.75
CA MET A 62 18.47 -8.95 4.58
C MET A 62 19.11 -9.37 3.25
N GLU A 63 20.43 -9.18 3.10
CA GLU A 63 21.17 -9.51 1.88
C GLU A 63 21.09 -11.01 1.51
N THR A 64 20.95 -11.89 2.50
CA THR A 64 20.82 -13.34 2.27
C THR A 64 19.48 -13.74 1.65
N ALA A 65 18.48 -12.84 1.67
CA ALA A 65 17.16 -13.12 1.10
C ALA A 65 17.24 -13.38 -0.40
N ILE A 66 18.12 -12.68 -1.14
CA ILE A 66 18.30 -12.91 -2.58
C ILE A 66 18.75 -14.35 -2.84
N ASP A 67 19.74 -14.82 -2.09
CA ASP A 67 20.29 -16.17 -2.28
C ASP A 67 19.28 -17.24 -1.88
N ASP A 68 18.51 -17.01 -0.81
CA ASP A 68 17.48 -17.95 -0.37
C ASP A 68 16.30 -18.01 -1.36
N VAL A 69 15.97 -16.90 -2.03
CA VAL A 69 15.02 -16.91 -3.16
C VAL A 69 15.59 -17.66 -4.35
N LYS A 70 16.85 -17.39 -4.76
CA LYS A 70 17.49 -18.09 -5.89
C LYS A 70 17.60 -19.60 -5.68
N LYS A 71 17.81 -20.06 -4.45
CA LYS A 71 17.80 -21.49 -4.11
C LYS A 71 16.43 -22.13 -4.34
N LYS A 72 15.34 -21.40 -4.10
CA LYS A 72 13.97 -21.88 -4.31
C LYS A 72 13.51 -21.72 -5.77
N LEU A 73 13.84 -20.59 -6.40
CA LEU A 73 13.49 -20.24 -7.76
C LEU A 73 14.77 -20.08 -8.59
N SER A 74 15.33 -21.21 -9.01
CA SER A 74 16.61 -21.29 -9.70
C SER A 74 16.67 -20.55 -11.05
N ASN A 75 15.51 -20.25 -11.67
CA ASN A 75 15.42 -19.65 -13.01
C ASN A 75 14.63 -18.33 -13.08
N SER A 76 14.21 -17.76 -11.95
CA SER A 76 13.36 -16.56 -11.97
C SER A 76 14.17 -15.27 -11.99
N VAL A 77 13.78 -14.35 -12.87
CA VAL A 77 14.33 -12.99 -12.88
C VAL A 77 13.82 -12.27 -11.64
N LEU A 78 14.73 -11.89 -10.74
CA LEU A 78 14.40 -11.11 -9.56
C LEU A 78 14.16 -9.65 -9.96
N SER A 79 13.14 -9.05 -9.37
CA SER A 79 12.76 -7.65 -9.60
C SER A 79 12.21 -7.03 -8.33
N ASN A 80 12.03 -5.71 -8.35
CA ASN A 80 11.43 -4.96 -7.23
C ASN A 80 9.90 -5.05 -7.21
N ILE A 81 9.30 -5.76 -8.17
CA ILE A 81 7.86 -5.83 -8.37
C ILE A 81 7.39 -7.26 -8.16
N LEU A 82 6.52 -7.44 -7.17
CA LEU A 82 5.81 -8.71 -6.95
C LEU A 82 4.40 -8.62 -7.53
N LEU A 83 4.02 -9.62 -8.29
CA LEU A 83 2.67 -9.83 -8.80
C LEU A 83 1.95 -10.86 -7.94
N PHE A 84 0.77 -10.53 -7.47
CA PHE A 84 -0.15 -11.46 -6.83
C PHE A 84 -1.42 -11.61 -7.65
N SER A 85 -1.67 -12.82 -8.15
CA SER A 85 -2.86 -13.12 -8.95
C SER A 85 -4.01 -13.55 -8.05
N CYS A 86 -4.97 -12.66 -7.83
CA CYS A 86 -6.14 -12.94 -7.01
C CYS A 86 -7.39 -12.28 -7.62
N LYS A 87 -8.44 -13.09 -7.83
CA LYS A 87 -9.72 -12.61 -8.39
C LYS A 87 -10.53 -11.80 -7.38
N ASN A 88 -10.22 -11.88 -6.09
CA ASN A 88 -10.90 -11.13 -5.05
C ASN A 88 -10.49 -9.65 -5.13
N SER A 89 -11.43 -8.75 -5.46
CA SER A 89 -11.19 -7.30 -5.50
C SER A 89 -11.26 -6.63 -4.13
N LEU A 90 -11.70 -7.33 -3.08
CA LEU A 90 -11.89 -6.75 -1.75
C LEU A 90 -10.60 -6.66 -0.93
N VAL A 91 -9.51 -7.24 -1.41
CA VAL A 91 -8.20 -7.15 -0.74
C VAL A 91 -7.68 -5.72 -0.87
N GLY A 92 -7.43 -5.09 0.27
CA GLY A 92 -6.91 -3.73 0.36
C GLY A 92 -5.42 -3.69 0.66
N ARG A 93 -4.80 -2.52 0.51
CA ARG A 93 -3.38 -2.29 0.86
C ARG A 93 -3.05 -2.73 2.30
N ARG A 94 -3.96 -2.46 3.24
CA ARG A 94 -3.77 -2.79 4.66
C ARG A 94 -3.59 -4.29 4.89
N ASP A 95 -4.25 -5.13 4.08
CA ASP A 95 -4.15 -6.58 4.22
C ASP A 95 -2.72 -7.04 3.92
N PHE A 96 -2.08 -6.50 2.88
CA PHE A 96 -0.68 -6.80 2.57
C PHE A 96 0.29 -6.31 3.66
N HIS A 97 0.05 -5.15 4.27
CA HIS A 97 0.86 -4.71 5.41
C HIS A 97 0.66 -5.59 6.65
N ASN A 98 -0.57 -6.05 6.91
CA ASN A 98 -0.91 -6.87 8.09
C ASN A 98 -0.37 -8.29 8.00
N VAL A 99 -0.21 -8.82 6.79
CA VAL A 99 0.34 -10.17 6.59
C VAL A 99 1.84 -10.22 6.87
N PHE A 100 2.52 -9.09 6.73
CA PHE A 100 3.94 -9.01 7.03
C PHE A 100 4.19 -9.24 8.53
N PRO A 101 5.09 -10.16 8.92
CA PRO A 101 5.23 -10.56 10.31
C PRO A 101 5.77 -9.44 11.18
N VAL A 102 5.44 -9.50 12.47
CA VAL A 102 5.97 -8.58 13.48
C VAL A 102 7.46 -8.88 13.71
N ASN A 103 8.24 -7.90 14.18
CA ASN A 103 9.69 -8.02 14.37
C ASN A 103 10.16 -9.31 15.07
N ARG A 104 9.39 -9.82 16.03
CA ARG A 104 9.73 -11.03 16.80
C ARG A 104 9.63 -12.33 15.98
N GLU A 105 8.77 -12.35 14.97
CA GLU A 105 8.45 -13.54 14.16
C GLU A 105 9.20 -13.54 12.81
N ARG A 106 9.92 -12.46 12.49
CA ARG A 106 10.68 -12.33 11.24
C ARG A 106 11.87 -13.28 11.22
N PHE A 107 12.10 -13.88 10.06
CA PHE A 107 13.31 -14.62 9.72
C PHE A 107 14.45 -13.70 9.28
N TYR A 108 14.14 -12.51 8.75
CA TYR A 108 15.15 -11.53 8.32
C TYR A 108 15.23 -10.33 9.25
N PHE A 109 16.46 -9.88 9.49
CA PHE A 109 16.76 -8.63 10.18
C PHE A 109 16.63 -7.46 9.20
N LEU A 110 15.86 -6.44 9.60
CA LEU A 110 15.69 -5.19 8.87
C LEU A 110 16.39 -4.05 9.60
N ASP A 111 17.01 -3.14 8.86
CA ASP A 111 17.68 -1.96 9.41
C ASP A 111 16.73 -1.04 10.17
N GLN A 112 17.29 -0.16 11.03
CA GLN A 112 16.51 0.65 11.97
C GLN A 112 15.40 1.47 11.31
N GLN A 113 15.59 1.93 10.07
CA GLN A 113 14.59 2.69 9.31
C GLN A 113 13.39 1.82 8.89
N LEU A 114 13.62 0.54 8.59
CA LEU A 114 12.61 -0.44 8.14
C LEU A 114 12.07 -1.31 9.27
N ARG A 115 12.44 -1.02 10.53
CA ARG A 115 12.05 -1.82 11.70
C ARG A 115 10.53 -1.87 11.89
N LYS A 116 9.81 -0.80 11.52
CA LYS A 116 8.34 -0.74 11.60
C LYS A 116 7.65 -1.58 10.52
N GLY A 117 8.33 -1.88 9.42
CA GLY A 117 7.78 -2.59 8.27
C GLY A 117 8.49 -2.17 6.99
N LEU A 118 8.22 -2.90 5.91
CA LEU A 118 8.70 -2.54 4.57
C LEU A 118 7.80 -1.46 3.96
N ASP A 119 8.41 -0.47 3.32
CA ASP A 119 7.70 0.54 2.57
C ASP A 119 7.51 0.07 1.12
N PHE A 120 6.24 -0.14 0.76
CA PHE A 120 5.86 -0.55 -0.59
C PHE A 120 4.52 0.04 -0.98
N HIS A 121 4.33 0.17 -2.29
CA HIS A 121 3.07 0.58 -2.88
C HIS A 121 2.32 -0.64 -3.39
N VAL A 122 1.06 -0.78 -2.98
CA VAL A 122 0.15 -1.80 -3.51
C VAL A 122 -0.74 -1.14 -4.55
N VAL A 123 -0.87 -1.78 -5.70
CA VAL A 123 -1.67 -1.26 -6.83
C VAL A 123 -2.49 -2.39 -7.42
N LYS A 124 -3.81 -2.20 -7.51
CA LYS A 124 -4.66 -3.14 -8.22
C LYS A 124 -4.51 -2.95 -9.73
N GLY A 125 -4.20 -4.04 -10.41
CA GLY A 125 -4.25 -4.14 -11.87
C GLY A 125 -5.66 -3.87 -12.37
N ARG A 126 -5.81 -2.88 -13.24
CA ARG A 126 -7.10 -2.48 -13.82
C ARG A 126 -6.98 -2.30 -15.31
N ASN A 127 -8.11 -2.40 -16.00
CA ASN A 127 -8.18 -1.97 -17.38
C ASN A 127 -8.01 -0.43 -17.43
N PRO A 128 -7.05 0.12 -18.20
CA PRO A 128 -6.78 1.56 -18.26
C PRO A 128 -7.95 2.38 -18.79
N ALA A 129 -8.84 1.80 -19.61
CA ALA A 129 -10.00 2.49 -20.17
C ALA A 129 -11.25 2.38 -19.26
N SER A 130 -11.55 1.17 -18.75
CA SER A 130 -12.78 0.94 -17.97
C SER A 130 -12.60 0.94 -16.45
N LEU A 131 -11.35 0.94 -15.97
CA LEU A 131 -10.95 0.80 -14.55
C LEU A 131 -11.48 -0.47 -13.87
N ILE A 132 -11.94 -1.45 -14.64
CA ILE A 132 -12.37 -2.75 -14.12
C ILE A 132 -11.14 -3.52 -13.63
N PHE A 133 -11.25 -4.10 -12.44
CA PHE A 133 -10.22 -4.92 -11.83
C PHE A 133 -9.88 -6.16 -12.68
N SER A 134 -8.59 -6.38 -12.94
CA SER A 134 -8.11 -7.47 -13.80
C SER A 134 -7.75 -8.76 -13.04
N GLY A 135 -7.98 -8.83 -11.72
CA GLY A 135 -7.63 -10.01 -10.92
C GLY A 135 -6.16 -10.07 -10.51
N GLN A 136 -5.46 -8.94 -10.49
CA GLN A 136 -4.01 -8.88 -10.25
C GLN A 136 -3.66 -7.72 -9.32
N TYR A 137 -2.72 -7.95 -8.41
CA TYR A 137 -2.16 -6.95 -7.52
C TYR A 137 -0.66 -6.82 -7.79
N TYR A 138 -0.17 -5.59 -7.86
CA TYR A 138 1.25 -5.28 -8.00
C TYR A 138 1.74 -4.65 -6.71
N LEU A 139 2.82 -5.20 -6.14
CA LEU A 139 3.52 -4.64 -5.01
C LEU A 139 4.85 -4.10 -5.52
N LEU A 140 5.04 -2.79 -5.40
CA LEU A 140 6.24 -2.08 -5.81
C LEU A 140 7.09 -1.77 -4.57
N PHE A 141 8.28 -2.34 -4.49
CA PHE A 141 9.25 -2.13 -3.43
C PHE A 141 10.35 -1.16 -3.87
N ALA A 142 10.99 -0.51 -2.90
CA ALA A 142 12.11 0.39 -3.19
C ALA A 142 13.27 -0.35 -3.88
N ASN A 143 13.56 -1.58 -3.42
CA ASN A 143 14.71 -2.39 -3.84
C ASN A 143 14.38 -3.87 -3.98
N ILE A 144 15.22 -4.60 -4.73
CA ILE A 144 15.10 -6.06 -4.93
C ILE A 144 15.11 -6.78 -3.58
N ASN A 145 16.00 -6.38 -2.67
CA ASN A 145 16.12 -6.99 -1.34
C ASN A 145 14.82 -6.95 -0.54
N GLN A 146 14.14 -5.80 -0.54
CA GLN A 146 12.88 -5.65 0.19
C GLN A 146 11.79 -6.55 -0.40
N ALA A 147 11.72 -6.65 -1.73
CA ALA A 147 10.81 -7.57 -2.41
C ALA A 147 11.14 -9.04 -2.06
N CYS A 148 12.42 -9.43 -2.07
CA CYS A 148 12.84 -10.78 -1.69
C CYS A 148 12.53 -11.12 -0.23
N VAL A 149 12.76 -10.20 0.70
CA VAL A 149 12.39 -10.39 2.11
C VAL A 149 10.89 -10.58 2.24
N TYR A 150 10.09 -9.68 1.63
CA TYR A 150 8.64 -9.78 1.68
C TYR A 150 8.15 -11.11 1.09
N TYR A 151 8.70 -11.52 -0.05
CA TYR A 151 8.40 -12.81 -0.68
C TYR A 151 8.65 -13.97 0.27
N MET A 152 9.83 -14.05 0.90
CA MET A 152 10.19 -15.15 1.79
C MET A 152 9.37 -15.17 3.09
N GLU A 153 9.06 -14.01 3.66
CA GLU A 153 8.30 -13.86 4.91
C GLU A 153 6.80 -14.12 4.76
N THR A 154 6.29 -14.11 3.53
CA THR A 154 4.86 -14.28 3.23
C THR A 154 4.52 -15.65 2.64
N GLN A 155 5.50 -16.55 2.55
CA GLN A 155 5.29 -17.91 2.04
C GLN A 155 4.34 -18.70 2.94
N GLY A 156 3.36 -19.36 2.32
CA GLY A 156 2.38 -20.18 3.03
C GLY A 156 1.38 -19.39 3.85
N LYS A 157 1.34 -18.06 3.72
CA LYS A 157 0.32 -17.21 4.34
C LYS A 157 -0.91 -17.08 3.45
N LEU A 158 -2.05 -16.81 4.09
CA LEU A 158 -3.34 -16.65 3.44
C LEU A 158 -3.86 -15.22 3.59
N ILE A 159 -4.45 -14.67 2.53
CA ILE A 159 -5.28 -13.46 2.60
C ILE A 159 -6.70 -13.83 2.21
N ASN A 160 -7.67 -13.63 3.11
CA ASN A 160 -9.09 -13.93 2.86
C ASN A 160 -9.31 -15.35 2.29
N GLY A 161 -8.52 -16.33 2.75
CA GLY A 161 -8.58 -17.72 2.30
C GLY A 161 -7.85 -18.04 0.99
N PHE A 162 -7.18 -17.06 0.37
CA PHE A 162 -6.34 -17.29 -0.82
C PHE A 162 -4.87 -17.42 -0.43
N ASP A 163 -4.20 -18.43 -0.99
CA ASP A 163 -2.75 -18.61 -0.86
C ASP A 163 -1.99 -17.45 -1.49
N LEU A 164 -1.07 -16.86 -0.71
CA LEU A 164 -0.16 -15.84 -1.21
C LEU A 164 0.94 -16.46 -2.06
N GLN A 165 0.67 -16.55 -3.35
CA GLN A 165 1.64 -16.92 -4.38
C GLN A 165 2.04 -15.67 -5.16
N PHE A 166 3.25 -15.20 -4.90
CA PHE A 166 3.83 -14.03 -5.56
C PHE A 166 4.77 -14.46 -6.69
N ASP A 167 4.67 -13.77 -7.82
CA ASP A 167 5.59 -13.92 -8.94
C ASP A 167 6.45 -12.66 -9.07
N PHE A 168 7.75 -12.83 -9.33
CA PHE A 168 8.62 -11.71 -9.68
C PHE A 168 8.39 -11.29 -11.13
N VAL A 169 8.17 -10.00 -11.35
CA VAL A 169 7.75 -9.47 -12.65
C VAL A 169 8.58 -8.25 -13.03
N LEU A 170 8.98 -8.16 -14.30
CA LEU A 170 9.57 -6.96 -14.87
C LEU A 170 8.48 -6.00 -15.38
N PRO A 171 8.73 -4.68 -15.42
CA PRO A 171 7.79 -3.69 -15.93
C PRO A 171 7.66 -3.78 -17.47
N THR A 172 7.07 -4.86 -17.98
CA THR A 172 6.73 -4.99 -19.41
C THR A 172 5.54 -4.12 -19.76
N GLU A 173 5.36 -3.82 -21.05
CA GLU A 173 4.22 -3.01 -21.51
C GLU A 173 2.88 -3.52 -20.98
N ASN A 174 2.67 -4.84 -20.98
CA ASN A 174 1.41 -5.43 -20.54
C ASN A 174 1.13 -5.20 -19.04
N HIS A 175 2.17 -5.21 -18.20
CA HIS A 175 2.03 -4.90 -16.79
C HIS A 175 1.83 -3.40 -16.57
N LEU A 176 2.60 -2.56 -17.25
CA LEU A 176 2.48 -1.11 -17.18
C LEU A 176 1.09 -0.61 -17.61
N LYS A 177 0.51 -1.19 -18.66
CA LYS A 177 -0.87 -0.92 -19.11
C LYS A 177 -1.91 -1.18 -18.01
N ARG A 178 -1.67 -2.14 -17.12
CA ARG A 178 -2.58 -2.52 -16.03
C ARG A 178 -2.34 -1.74 -14.74
N MET A 179 -1.10 -1.27 -14.53
CA MET A 179 -0.70 -0.52 -13.34
C MET A 179 -1.21 0.92 -13.37
N ALA A 180 -1.30 1.56 -14.54
CA ALA A 180 -1.73 2.96 -14.68
C ALA A 180 -2.94 3.13 -15.60
N SER A 181 -3.63 4.25 -15.46
CA SER A 181 -4.70 4.68 -16.37
C SER A 181 -4.53 6.15 -16.73
N PRO A 182 -4.87 6.56 -17.97
CA PRO A 182 -4.96 7.97 -18.35
C PRO A 182 -6.06 8.74 -17.57
N LEU A 183 -7.03 8.06 -16.97
CA LEU A 183 -8.10 8.68 -16.16
C LEU A 183 -7.61 9.16 -14.79
N ILE A 184 -6.49 8.64 -14.31
CA ILE A 184 -5.93 8.93 -13.00
C ILE A 184 -4.80 9.94 -13.21
N GLN A 185 -5.08 11.24 -13.12
CA GLN A 185 -4.07 12.30 -13.28
C GLN A 185 -4.24 13.41 -12.23
N SER A 186 -3.09 13.87 -11.73
CA SER A 186 -2.92 14.99 -10.78
C SER A 186 -3.29 16.38 -11.32
N SER A 187 -3.12 16.63 -12.64
CA SER A 187 -3.27 17.98 -13.17
C SER A 187 -4.74 18.34 -13.41
N ASP A 188 -5.23 19.26 -12.59
CA ASP A 188 -6.30 20.20 -12.93
C ASP A 188 -6.09 20.74 -14.34
N THR A 189 -6.98 20.44 -15.29
CA THR A 189 -7.44 21.34 -16.38
C THR A 189 -8.16 20.58 -17.48
N SER A 190 -9.49 20.74 -17.48
CA SER A 190 -10.36 21.10 -18.60
C SER A 190 -10.47 20.24 -19.86
N ASN A 191 -9.60 19.28 -20.15
CA ASN A 191 -9.73 18.42 -21.33
C ASN A 191 -9.73 16.95 -20.92
N LYS A 192 -10.79 16.54 -20.19
CA LYS A 192 -11.19 15.13 -20.13
C LYS A 192 -11.71 14.74 -21.51
N SER A 193 -10.82 14.64 -22.50
CA SER A 193 -11.16 14.07 -23.80
C SER A 193 -11.68 12.67 -23.53
N GLU A 194 -12.89 12.36 -23.99
CA GLU A 194 -13.42 11.00 -23.99
C GLU A 194 -12.33 10.07 -24.48
N ILE A 195 -11.93 9.11 -23.63
CA ILE A 195 -10.96 8.11 -24.03
C ILE A 195 -11.61 7.31 -25.15
N SER A 196 -11.20 7.54 -26.39
CA SER A 196 -11.72 6.84 -27.58
C SER A 196 -11.31 5.35 -27.62
N ILE A 197 -10.65 4.84 -26.58
CA ILE A 197 -10.13 3.47 -26.52
C ILE A 197 -11.25 2.56 -26.02
N ARG A 198 -11.62 1.59 -26.84
CA ARG A 198 -12.58 0.56 -26.45
C ARG A 198 -11.93 -0.37 -25.41
N PRO A 199 -12.63 -0.72 -24.31
CA PRO A 199 -12.09 -1.59 -23.27
C PRO A 199 -11.57 -2.93 -23.81
N ASP A 200 -12.19 -3.45 -24.87
CA ASP A 200 -11.89 -4.76 -25.47
C ASP A 200 -10.59 -4.78 -26.27
N THR A 201 -10.12 -3.63 -26.76
CA THR A 201 -8.93 -3.55 -27.61
C THR A 201 -7.65 -3.28 -26.83
N VAL A 202 -7.75 -3.02 -25.52
CA VAL A 202 -6.63 -2.64 -24.64
C VAL A 202 -5.47 -3.65 -24.68
N GLY A 203 -5.77 -4.93 -24.79
CA GLY A 203 -4.74 -5.98 -24.84
C GLY A 203 -3.85 -5.89 -26.09
N ILE A 204 -4.37 -5.33 -27.19
CA ILE A 204 -3.71 -5.26 -28.49
C ILE A 204 -3.12 -3.85 -28.71
N THR A 205 -3.77 -2.80 -28.20
CA THR A 205 -3.28 -1.42 -28.37
C THR A 205 -1.93 -1.22 -27.68
N PRO A 206 -0.95 -0.59 -28.33
CA PRO A 206 0.35 -0.30 -27.74
C PRO A 206 0.22 0.71 -26.61
N ILE A 207 1.16 0.66 -25.65
CA ILE A 207 1.09 1.51 -24.46
C ILE A 207 1.17 3.01 -24.80
N SER A 208 1.93 3.36 -25.82
CA SER A 208 2.09 4.73 -26.32
C SER A 208 0.76 5.36 -26.75
N ASP A 209 -0.10 4.59 -27.42
CA ASP A 209 -1.41 5.06 -27.86
C ASP A 209 -2.38 5.24 -26.69
N ILE A 210 -2.30 4.36 -25.68
CA ILE A 210 -3.13 4.45 -24.47
C ILE A 210 -2.83 5.73 -23.70
N PHE A 211 -1.55 6.06 -23.53
CA PHE A 211 -1.12 7.23 -22.75
C PHE A 211 -0.85 8.47 -23.60
N LYS A 212 -1.26 8.48 -24.89
CA LYS A 212 -1.09 9.62 -25.79
C LYS A 212 -1.78 10.89 -25.28
N THR A 213 -2.92 10.73 -24.62
CA THR A 213 -3.68 11.83 -24.00
C THR A 213 -3.03 12.38 -22.73
N SER A 214 -2.01 11.69 -22.19
CA SER A 214 -1.34 12.00 -20.93
C SER A 214 0.13 12.36 -21.18
N PRO A 215 0.49 13.64 -21.37
CA PRO A 215 1.87 14.05 -21.67
C PRO A 215 2.84 13.76 -20.51
N SER A 216 2.37 13.82 -19.26
CA SER A 216 3.19 13.50 -18.08
C SER A 216 3.60 12.03 -18.06
N LYS A 217 2.63 11.11 -18.16
CA LYS A 217 2.90 9.67 -18.16
C LYS A 217 3.69 9.18 -19.37
N SER A 218 3.47 9.76 -20.55
CA SER A 218 4.25 9.40 -21.74
C SER A 218 5.72 9.82 -21.63
N ARG A 219 6.05 10.93 -20.95
CA ARG A 219 7.44 11.28 -20.61
C ARG A 219 8.05 10.25 -19.66
N ILE A 220 7.32 9.85 -18.63
CA ILE A 220 7.79 8.84 -17.66
C ILE A 220 8.03 7.49 -18.34
N LEU A 221 7.19 7.08 -19.29
CA LEU A 221 7.41 5.85 -20.06
C LEU A 221 8.72 5.88 -20.84
N LYS A 222 9.04 7.01 -21.50
CA LYS A 222 10.33 7.19 -22.18
C LYS A 222 11.51 7.16 -21.21
N GLU A 223 11.36 7.79 -20.05
CA GLU A 223 12.39 7.74 -19.00
C GLU A 223 12.61 6.30 -18.52
N LEU A 224 11.54 5.52 -18.31
CA LEU A 224 11.62 4.11 -17.91
C LEU A 224 12.35 3.23 -18.95
N GLU A 225 12.15 3.48 -20.24
CA GLU A 225 12.86 2.79 -21.34
C GLU A 225 14.37 3.07 -21.36
N THR A 226 14.79 4.27 -20.91
CA THR A 226 16.21 4.68 -20.92
C THR A 226 17.03 4.16 -19.74
N LEU A 227 16.38 3.59 -18.72
CA LEU A 227 17.10 3.14 -17.53
C LEU A 227 17.86 1.83 -17.78
N ASP A 228 18.95 1.64 -17.02
CA ASP A 228 19.77 0.43 -17.06
C ASP A 228 18.90 -0.83 -16.76
N PRO A 229 18.94 -1.88 -17.60
CA PRO A 229 18.26 -3.13 -17.31
C PRO A 229 18.88 -3.88 -16.12
N ASP A 230 20.17 -3.70 -15.81
CA ASP A 230 20.82 -4.37 -14.69
C ASP A 230 20.57 -3.62 -13.37
N ARG A 231 19.59 -4.10 -12.61
CA ARG A 231 19.21 -3.55 -11.30
C ARG A 231 19.91 -4.20 -10.12
N SER A 232 20.82 -5.14 -10.36
CA SER A 232 21.56 -5.84 -9.30
C SER A 232 22.45 -4.92 -8.45
N ARG A 233 22.64 -3.66 -8.84
CA ARG A 233 23.41 -2.68 -8.07
C ARG A 233 22.59 -2.02 -6.93
N TYR A 234 21.26 -2.07 -7.02
CA TYR A 234 20.34 -1.44 -6.06
C TYR A 234 19.83 -2.44 -5.02
N ILE A 235 20.77 -3.12 -4.36
CA ILE A 235 20.49 -4.17 -3.37
C ILE A 235 20.34 -3.57 -1.96
N LYS A 236 21.05 -2.49 -1.64
CA LYS A 236 21.14 -1.97 -0.26
C LYS A 236 20.04 -0.96 0.08
N GLU A 237 20.34 0.06 0.88
CA GLU A 237 19.39 1.08 1.33
C GLU A 237 19.00 2.06 0.22
N ASN A 238 19.88 2.29 -0.76
CA ASN A 238 19.59 3.24 -1.84
C ASN A 238 18.43 2.75 -2.70
N PRO A 239 17.33 3.52 -2.84
CA PRO A 239 16.19 3.11 -3.64
C PRO A 239 16.57 3.03 -5.13
N ASP A 240 16.02 2.05 -5.82
CA ASP A 240 16.14 1.93 -7.27
C ASP A 240 15.49 3.15 -7.94
N PRO A 241 16.16 3.85 -8.88
CA PRO A 241 15.57 4.96 -9.64
C PRO A 241 14.23 4.61 -10.33
N MET A 242 14.00 3.33 -10.64
CA MET A 242 12.72 2.84 -11.16
C MET A 242 11.56 3.04 -10.17
N TYR A 243 11.82 2.93 -8.86
CA TYR A 243 10.80 3.02 -7.81
C TYR A 243 10.07 4.36 -7.86
N ASP A 244 10.82 5.47 -7.86
CA ASP A 244 10.24 6.82 -7.89
C ASP A 244 9.55 7.14 -9.22
N LEU A 245 10.10 6.66 -10.33
CA LEU A 245 9.46 6.78 -11.64
C LEU A 245 8.14 6.03 -11.68
N MET A 246 8.11 4.81 -11.15
CA MET A 246 6.90 4.01 -11.12
C MET A 246 5.84 4.58 -10.16
N ALA A 247 6.24 5.06 -8.99
CA ALA A 247 5.36 5.74 -8.06
C ALA A 247 4.68 6.96 -8.71
N ARG A 248 5.45 7.76 -9.48
CA ARG A 248 4.92 8.90 -10.27
C ARG A 248 4.02 8.48 -11.44
N PHE A 249 4.37 7.41 -12.16
CA PHE A 249 3.56 6.90 -13.28
C PHE A 249 2.19 6.38 -12.82
N ILE A 250 2.19 5.65 -11.71
CA ILE A 250 1.00 5.06 -11.10
C ILE A 250 0.12 6.13 -10.47
N ASP A 251 0.74 7.18 -9.93
CA ASP A 251 0.11 8.30 -9.21
C ASP A 251 -0.67 7.82 -7.97
N VAL A 252 0.06 7.12 -7.09
CA VAL A 252 -0.46 6.50 -5.86
C VAL A 252 -1.22 7.49 -4.96
N PRO A 253 -0.76 8.73 -4.71
CA PRO A 253 -1.49 9.66 -3.85
C PRO A 253 -2.88 10.04 -4.39
N HIS A 254 -3.04 10.19 -5.72
CA HIS A 254 -4.31 10.57 -6.33
C HIS A 254 -5.31 9.43 -6.34
N ARG A 255 -4.84 8.19 -6.49
CA ARG A 255 -5.67 6.98 -6.42
C ARG A 255 -6.49 6.88 -5.15
N TYR A 256 -5.88 7.19 -4.01
CA TYR A 256 -6.54 7.11 -2.71
C TYR A 256 -7.64 8.15 -2.52
N LYS A 257 -7.64 9.21 -3.35
CA LYS A 257 -8.67 10.25 -3.37
C LYS A 257 -9.80 9.93 -4.35
N GLN A 258 -9.63 8.91 -5.19
CA GLN A 258 -10.56 8.58 -6.26
C GLN A 258 -11.39 7.35 -5.90
N VAL A 259 -12.69 7.44 -6.16
CA VAL A 259 -13.65 6.35 -5.93
C VAL A 259 -14.33 6.00 -7.25
N LEU A 260 -14.21 4.74 -7.64
CA LEU A 260 -14.99 4.16 -8.71
C LEU A 260 -16.37 3.76 -8.16
N VAL A 261 -17.42 4.33 -8.73
CA VAL A 261 -18.81 4.07 -8.35
C VAL A 261 -19.51 3.40 -9.51
N LYS A 262 -19.95 2.16 -9.28
CA LYS A 262 -20.87 1.47 -10.19
C LYS A 262 -22.31 1.72 -9.76
N ASN A 263 -23.21 1.72 -10.74
CA ASN A 263 -24.64 1.97 -10.53
C ASN A 263 -24.89 3.37 -9.93
N TYR A 264 -24.09 4.33 -10.39
CA TYR A 264 -24.35 5.75 -10.19
C TYR A 264 -25.65 6.16 -10.91
N PRO A 265 -26.51 7.02 -10.32
CA PRO A 265 -27.83 7.28 -10.88
C PRO A 265 -27.72 8.07 -12.20
N PHE A 266 -28.59 7.74 -13.15
CA PHE A 266 -28.69 8.46 -14.41
C PHE A 266 -29.31 9.85 -14.21
N GLY A 267 -28.86 10.84 -14.98
CA GLY A 267 -29.54 12.12 -15.10
C GLY A 267 -29.55 12.99 -13.83
N LEU A 268 -28.63 12.78 -12.88
CA LEU A 268 -28.52 13.63 -11.70
C LEU A 268 -28.20 15.07 -12.11
N SER A 269 -29.09 15.99 -11.75
CA SER A 269 -28.86 17.42 -11.94
C SER A 269 -27.79 17.93 -10.97
N LYS A 270 -27.09 19.01 -11.36
CA LYS A 270 -26.10 19.68 -10.49
C LYS A 270 -26.61 19.96 -9.07
N PRO A 271 -27.81 20.53 -8.87
CA PRO A 271 -28.34 20.78 -7.52
C PRO A 271 -28.72 19.49 -6.77
N ALA A 272 -29.19 18.45 -7.46
CA ALA A 272 -29.48 17.16 -6.81
C ALA A 272 -28.19 16.52 -6.28
N LEU A 273 -27.11 16.58 -7.05
CA LEU A 273 -25.80 16.11 -6.62
C LEU A 273 -25.26 16.90 -5.43
N SER A 274 -25.32 18.24 -5.47
CA SER A 274 -24.84 19.06 -4.37
C SER A 274 -25.61 18.80 -3.09
N ASN A 275 -26.93 18.54 -3.18
CA ASN A 275 -27.75 18.18 -2.03
C ASN A 275 -27.47 16.77 -1.53
N LEU A 276 -27.11 15.84 -2.41
CA LEU A 276 -26.80 14.46 -2.03
C LEU A 276 -25.47 14.33 -1.30
N LEU A 277 -24.45 15.01 -1.82
CA LEU A 277 -23.05 14.88 -1.40
C LEU A 277 -22.53 16.15 -0.74
N TRP A 278 -23.44 16.93 -0.14
CA TRP A 278 -23.15 18.22 0.50
C TRP A 278 -22.11 18.12 1.61
N ASP A 279 -22.04 16.97 2.28
CA ASP A 279 -21.13 16.73 3.39
C ASP A 279 -19.71 16.40 2.92
N TYR A 280 -19.52 16.02 1.65
CA TYR A 280 -18.24 15.59 1.09
C TYR A 280 -17.51 16.72 0.36
N GLN A 281 -16.18 16.74 0.49
CA GLN A 281 -15.32 17.70 -0.21
C GLN A 281 -14.74 17.07 -1.47
N PHE A 282 -15.11 17.61 -2.63
CA PHE A 282 -14.57 17.24 -3.94
C PHE A 282 -13.22 17.94 -4.21
N ALA A 283 -12.46 17.40 -5.16
CA ALA A 283 -11.18 17.99 -5.56
C ALA A 283 -11.34 19.42 -6.12
N SER A 284 -12.42 19.66 -6.86
CA SER A 284 -12.81 20.97 -7.40
C SER A 284 -13.97 21.54 -6.57
N PRO A 285 -13.70 22.33 -5.50
CA PRO A 285 -14.74 22.81 -4.60
C PRO A 285 -15.72 23.78 -5.27
N GLU A 286 -15.23 24.58 -6.23
CA GLU A 286 -16.05 25.57 -6.95
C GLU A 286 -17.00 24.94 -7.96
N ASN A 287 -16.62 23.80 -8.55
CA ASN A 287 -17.44 23.06 -9.50
C ASN A 287 -17.31 21.54 -9.27
N PRO A 288 -18.15 20.95 -8.39
CA PRO A 288 -18.11 19.52 -8.08
C PRO A 288 -18.26 18.59 -9.28
N GLN A 289 -18.91 19.05 -10.35
CA GLN A 289 -19.08 18.26 -11.59
C GLN A 289 -17.76 17.99 -12.29
N ASP A 290 -16.78 18.89 -12.19
CA ASP A 290 -15.46 18.68 -12.77
C ASP A 290 -14.69 17.58 -12.04
N SER A 291 -15.10 17.26 -10.80
CA SER A 291 -14.59 16.12 -10.04
C SER A 291 -15.28 14.79 -10.39
N ILE A 292 -16.24 14.80 -11.31
CA ILE A 292 -16.95 13.60 -11.78
C ILE A 292 -16.53 13.27 -13.21
N THR A 293 -16.19 12.02 -13.45
CA THR A 293 -15.90 11.51 -14.81
C THR A 293 -16.77 10.29 -15.08
N HIS A 294 -17.69 10.40 -16.02
CA HIS A 294 -18.46 9.25 -16.50
C HIS A 294 -17.60 8.43 -17.45
N ILE A 295 -17.36 7.15 -17.11
CA ILE A 295 -16.51 6.24 -17.89
C ILE A 295 -17.37 5.43 -18.85
N HIS A 296 -18.45 4.86 -18.33
CA HIS A 296 -19.36 4.02 -19.09
C HIS A 296 -20.78 4.22 -18.58
N SER A 297 -21.73 4.29 -19.50
CA SER A 297 -23.15 4.47 -19.21
C SER A 297 -23.92 3.74 -20.30
N ASP A 298 -24.55 2.63 -19.96
CA ASP A 298 -25.43 1.89 -20.85
C ASP A 298 -26.87 1.93 -20.32
N PRO A 299 -27.75 2.73 -20.94
CA PRO A 299 -29.16 2.82 -20.55
C PRO A 299 -29.94 1.51 -20.71
N LEU A 300 -29.52 0.61 -21.61
CA LEU A 300 -30.21 -0.65 -21.88
C LEU A 300 -29.98 -1.66 -20.76
N THR A 301 -28.73 -1.79 -20.33
CA THR A 301 -28.35 -2.66 -19.19
C THR A 301 -28.49 -1.96 -17.84
N GLN A 302 -28.81 -0.67 -17.83
CA GLN A 302 -28.88 0.18 -16.62
C GLN A 302 -27.59 0.20 -15.81
N THR A 303 -26.46 -0.07 -16.45
CA THR A 303 -25.14 -0.08 -15.80
C THR A 303 -24.43 1.25 -16.03
N THR A 304 -23.87 1.79 -14.95
CA THR A 304 -23.02 2.98 -15.02
C THR A 304 -21.73 2.74 -14.27
N SER A 305 -20.66 3.35 -14.75
CA SER A 305 -19.34 3.39 -14.12
C SER A 305 -18.87 4.83 -14.12
N THR A 306 -18.76 5.42 -12.93
CA THR A 306 -18.42 6.82 -12.74
C THR A 306 -17.26 6.93 -11.76
N LEU A 307 -16.29 7.77 -12.08
CA LEU A 307 -15.17 8.10 -11.21
C LEU A 307 -15.43 9.41 -10.48
N LEU A 308 -15.35 9.38 -9.16
CA LEU A 308 -15.46 10.55 -8.29
C LEU A 308 -14.09 10.90 -7.74
N ASN A 309 -13.70 12.17 -7.80
CA ASN A 309 -12.44 12.68 -7.26
C ASN A 309 -12.68 13.55 -6.01
N PHE A 310 -12.20 13.10 -4.87
CA PHE A 310 -12.33 13.82 -3.60
C PHE A 310 -11.08 14.67 -3.31
N LYS A 311 -11.22 15.63 -2.40
CA LYS A 311 -10.10 16.45 -1.96
C LYS A 311 -9.00 15.62 -1.28
N ASP A 312 -9.44 14.69 -0.43
CA ASP A 312 -8.58 13.90 0.47
C ASP A 312 -9.05 12.43 0.56
N GLU A 313 -8.10 11.55 0.90
CA GLU A 313 -8.34 10.11 1.10
C GLU A 313 -9.40 9.83 2.19
N THR A 314 -9.49 10.70 3.20
CA THR A 314 -10.47 10.59 4.28
C THR A 314 -11.91 10.71 3.78
N ASN A 315 -12.17 11.64 2.86
CA ASN A 315 -13.48 11.82 2.22
C ASN A 315 -13.82 10.62 1.35
N ALA A 316 -12.87 10.13 0.55
CA ALA A 316 -13.05 8.93 -0.27
C ALA A 316 -13.41 7.70 0.57
N LYS A 317 -12.69 7.46 1.68
CA LYS A 317 -12.99 6.37 2.63
C LYS A 317 -14.35 6.53 3.28
N ARG A 318 -14.71 7.75 3.70
CA ARG A 318 -16.01 8.01 4.32
C ARG A 318 -17.14 7.73 3.34
N PHE A 319 -16.98 8.15 2.08
CA PHE A 319 -17.95 7.90 1.02
C PHE A 319 -18.14 6.40 0.77
N VAL A 320 -17.05 5.64 0.60
CA VAL A 320 -17.14 4.18 0.42
C VAL A 320 -17.82 3.52 1.60
N ARG A 321 -17.46 3.86 2.85
CA ARG A 321 -18.09 3.29 4.06
C ARG A 321 -19.60 3.59 4.13
N ASN A 322 -20.01 4.77 3.70
CA ASN A 322 -21.39 5.21 3.84
C ASN A 322 -22.29 4.75 2.69
N HIS A 323 -21.77 4.56 1.47
CA HIS A 323 -22.58 4.26 0.29
C HIS A 323 -22.38 2.84 -0.27
N HIS A 324 -21.22 2.20 -0.06
CA HIS A 324 -20.98 0.87 -0.59
C HIS A 324 -22.00 -0.15 -0.04
N GLY A 325 -22.60 -0.94 -0.93
CA GLY A 325 -23.60 -1.95 -0.58
C GLY A 325 -24.98 -1.38 -0.23
N ARG A 326 -25.14 -0.05 -0.18
CA ARG A 326 -26.44 0.60 0.05
C ARG A 326 -27.16 0.83 -1.26
N ARG A 327 -28.48 1.07 -1.19
CA ARG A 327 -29.25 1.59 -2.32
C ARG A 327 -29.23 3.11 -2.25
N TRP A 328 -29.32 3.75 -3.41
CA TRP A 328 -29.64 5.18 -3.42
C TRP A 328 -31.01 5.37 -2.77
N GLU A 329 -31.09 6.25 -1.77
CA GLU A 329 -32.39 6.71 -1.28
C GLU A 329 -33.17 7.33 -2.44
N LYS A 330 -34.51 7.29 -2.41
CA LYS A 330 -35.35 7.83 -3.49
C LYS A 330 -35.04 9.32 -3.68
N MET A 331 -34.13 9.63 -4.61
CA MET A 331 -33.64 11.01 -4.82
C MET A 331 -34.61 11.86 -5.63
N LEU A 332 -35.67 11.26 -6.14
CA LEU A 332 -36.61 11.91 -7.01
C LEU A 332 -38.01 11.48 -6.59
N ASP A 333 -38.85 12.46 -6.24
CA ASP A 333 -40.32 12.34 -6.28
C ASP A 333 -40.83 12.09 -7.73
N ARG A 334 -39.93 11.89 -8.69
CA ARG A 334 -40.27 11.45 -10.05
C ARG A 334 -40.41 9.93 -10.07
N ASN A 335 -41.37 9.47 -10.87
CA ASN A 335 -41.71 8.07 -11.16
C ASN A 335 -40.56 7.26 -11.84
N ASP A 336 -39.30 7.60 -11.59
CA ASP A 336 -38.17 6.87 -12.13
C ASP A 336 -38.08 5.52 -11.42
N LYS A 337 -38.06 4.45 -12.23
CA LYS A 337 -37.98 3.08 -11.72
C LYS A 337 -36.75 2.96 -10.81
N PRO A 338 -36.90 2.41 -9.60
CA PRO A 338 -35.76 2.26 -8.70
C PRO A 338 -34.70 1.38 -9.38
N LEU A 339 -33.46 1.85 -9.43
CA LEU A 339 -32.31 1.00 -9.72
C LEU A 339 -32.26 -0.04 -8.60
N TYR A 340 -32.58 -1.29 -8.92
CA TYR A 340 -32.71 -2.37 -7.92
C TYR A 340 -31.36 -2.80 -7.34
N GLU A 341 -30.26 -2.45 -8.01
CA GLU A 341 -28.92 -2.89 -7.65
C GLU A 341 -28.28 -2.00 -6.57
N PRO A 342 -27.52 -2.59 -5.62
CA PRO A 342 -26.76 -1.83 -4.65
C PRO A 342 -25.64 -1.04 -5.35
N ILE A 343 -25.26 0.07 -4.72
CA ILE A 343 -24.13 0.88 -5.13
C ILE A 343 -22.84 0.13 -4.80
N ILE A 344 -21.97 -0.03 -5.78
CA ILE A 344 -20.64 -0.63 -5.55
C ILE A 344 -19.61 0.50 -5.66
N CYS A 345 -19.07 0.90 -4.51
CA CYS A 345 -18.00 1.89 -4.44
C CYS A 345 -16.67 1.22 -4.13
N GLU A 346 -15.61 1.54 -4.87
CA GLU A 346 -14.26 1.04 -4.61
C GLU A 346 -13.25 2.19 -4.71
N ILE A 347 -12.35 2.33 -3.74
CA ILE A 347 -11.21 3.24 -3.86
C ILE A 347 -10.24 2.66 -4.90
N LEU A 348 -9.66 3.51 -5.74
CA LEU A 348 -8.71 3.09 -6.76
C LEU A 348 -7.33 2.71 -6.21
N ASP A 349 -7.27 1.96 -5.11
CA ASP A 349 -6.03 1.47 -4.50
C ASP A 349 -5.08 0.78 -5.48
#